data_AF-A0A1S8ZQJ8-F1
#
_entry.id   AF-A0A1S8ZQJ8-F1
#
_cell.length_a   1.000
_cell.length_b   1.000
_cell.length_c   1.000
_cell.angle_alpha   90.00
_cell.angle_beta   90.00
_cell.angle_gamma   90.00
#
_symmetry.space_group_name_H-M   'P 1'
#
loop_
_entity.id
_entity.type
_entity.pdbx_description
1 polymer ?
#
loop_
_entity_poly.entity_id
_entity_poly.type
_entity_poly.pdbx_seq_one_letter_code
_entity_poly.pdbx_strand_id
1 'polypeptide(L)'
;MKKILKLSLVCAVLFTGMSTYAIDGNEDFNLHVLKNNGKLITFALNQVKKAHLAIYDQEGTLIYSESASGKDGILRTFSLEEFPAGTYFLEIEDNVKKVRHEITITDDTTVLSKKAVSSVYKAGIAAKNTGVAVR
;
A
#
# COMPACT_ATOMS: atom_id res chain seq x y z
N MET A 1 -15.56 6.78 -29.75
CA MET A 1 -15.91 6.34 -28.38
C MET A 1 -15.41 4.92 -28.22
N LYS A 2 -14.33 4.68 -27.45
CA LYS A 2 -13.84 3.32 -27.19
C LYS A 2 -14.37 2.87 -25.84
N LYS A 3 -15.19 1.82 -25.83
CA LYS A 3 -15.71 1.21 -24.61
C LYS A 3 -14.59 0.39 -23.99
N ILE A 4 -14.08 0.84 -22.85
CA ILE A 4 -13.16 0.07 -22.00
C ILE A 4 -14.00 -1.02 -21.32
N LEU A 5 -13.78 -2.26 -21.74
CA LEU A 5 -14.38 -3.43 -21.10
C LEU A 5 -13.82 -3.54 -19.68
N LYS A 6 -14.72 -3.50 -18.70
CA LYS A 6 -14.43 -3.81 -17.30
C LYS A 6 -14.16 -5.31 -17.18
N LEU A 7 -12.94 -5.75 -17.44
CA LEU A 7 -12.51 -7.11 -17.15
C LEU A 7 -11.63 -7.04 -15.91
N SER A 8 -12.21 -7.28 -14.73
CA SER A 8 -11.47 -7.39 -13.48
C SER A 8 -11.38 -8.86 -13.09
N LEU A 9 -10.24 -9.49 -13.36
CA LEU A 9 -9.86 -10.72 -12.66
C LEU A 9 -8.43 -10.55 -12.12
N VAL A 10 -8.33 -9.78 -11.02
CA VAL A 10 -7.07 -9.61 -10.29
C VAL A 10 -6.75 -10.93 -9.58
N CYS A 11 -5.83 -11.72 -10.14
CA CYS A 11 -5.26 -12.89 -9.49
C CYS A 11 -4.14 -12.47 -8.53
N ALA A 12 -4.46 -12.32 -7.25
CA ALA A 12 -3.47 -12.15 -6.20
C ALA A 12 -2.83 -13.50 -5.84
N VAL A 13 -1.60 -13.75 -6.32
CA VAL A 13 -0.84 -14.96 -5.96
C VAL A 13 -0.18 -14.74 -4.59
N LEU A 14 -0.74 -15.37 -3.55
CA LEU A 14 -0.26 -15.28 -2.17
C LEU A 14 0.99 -16.15 -1.97
N PHE A 15 2.16 -15.52 -1.81
CA PHE A 15 3.38 -16.20 -1.36
C PHE A 15 3.70 -15.75 0.06
N THR A 16 3.44 -16.59 1.07
CA THR A 16 3.75 -16.31 2.47
C THR A 16 5.21 -16.68 2.77
N GLY A 17 6.14 -15.78 2.46
CA GLY A 17 7.55 -15.87 2.86
C GLY A 17 7.81 -15.25 4.23
N MET A 18 8.61 -15.91 5.07
CA MET A 18 9.13 -15.34 6.32
C MET A 18 10.39 -14.54 6.01
N SER A 19 10.42 -13.25 6.34
CA SER A 19 11.66 -12.46 6.30
C SER A 19 11.60 -11.39 7.39
N THR A 20 12.47 -11.54 8.38
CA THR A 20 12.66 -10.59 9.47
C THR A 20 13.68 -9.54 9.05
N TYR A 21 13.26 -8.31 8.80
CA TYR A 21 14.13 -7.17 8.53
C TYR A 21 13.92 -6.10 9.61
N ALA A 22 15.01 -5.54 10.14
CA ALA A 22 14.97 -4.42 11.09
C ALA A 22 14.88 -3.09 10.33
N ILE A 23 14.08 -2.14 10.84
CA ILE A 23 13.91 -0.79 10.28
C ILE A 23 13.93 0.24 11.40
N ASP A 24 14.72 1.27 11.17
CA ASP A 24 14.85 2.47 11.99
C ASP A 24 13.63 3.39 11.82
N GLY A 25 13.18 3.99 12.92
CA GLY A 25 11.87 4.60 13.06
C GLY A 25 11.68 5.86 12.21
N ASN A 26 10.92 5.74 11.11
CA ASN A 26 10.10 6.84 10.59
C ASN A 26 8.77 6.33 10.00
N GLU A 27 7.87 6.05 10.94
CA GLU A 27 6.46 6.46 11.03
C GLU A 27 5.41 5.89 10.06
N ASP A 28 5.57 5.73 8.75
CA ASP A 28 4.45 5.33 7.88
C ASP A 28 4.55 3.87 7.39
N PHE A 29 4.03 2.97 8.23
CA PHE A 29 3.89 1.53 7.98
C PHE A 29 5.12 0.76 7.51
N ASN A 30 6.36 1.19 7.78
CA ASN A 30 7.57 0.38 7.55
C ASN A 30 7.56 -0.38 6.19
N LEU A 31 7.05 0.27 5.13
CA LEU A 31 6.74 -0.38 3.86
C LEU A 31 8.04 -0.76 3.15
N HIS A 32 8.24 -2.06 2.96
CA HIS A 32 9.45 -2.60 2.37
C HIS A 32 9.20 -3.23 1.02
N VAL A 33 9.60 -2.56 -0.06
CA VAL A 33 9.57 -3.12 -1.42
C VAL A 33 10.69 -4.14 -1.59
N LEU A 34 10.31 -5.41 -1.76
CA LEU A 34 11.24 -6.55 -1.85
C LEU A 34 11.63 -6.89 -3.28
N LYS A 35 10.68 -6.80 -4.21
CA LYS A 35 10.90 -7.11 -5.63
C LYS A 35 9.98 -6.27 -6.50
N ASN A 36 10.53 -5.92 -7.66
CA ASN A 36 9.86 -5.17 -8.69
C ASN A 36 10.31 -5.76 -10.04
N ASN A 37 9.53 -6.69 -10.57
CA ASN A 37 9.89 -7.44 -11.78
C ASN A 37 8.77 -7.27 -12.81
N GLY A 38 8.97 -6.33 -13.73
CA GLY A 38 7.94 -5.89 -14.66
C GLY A 38 6.75 -5.30 -13.91
N LYS A 39 5.63 -6.02 -13.89
CA LYS A 39 4.36 -5.61 -13.28
C LYS A 39 4.04 -6.31 -11.96
N LEU A 40 5.03 -6.93 -11.31
CA LEU A 40 4.88 -7.48 -9.96
C LEU A 40 5.49 -6.54 -8.91
N ILE A 41 4.71 -6.19 -7.89
CA ILE A 41 5.22 -5.48 -6.69
C ILE A 41 5.09 -6.39 -5.47
N THR A 42 6.20 -6.61 -4.76
CA THR A 42 6.18 -7.31 -3.47
C THR A 42 6.55 -6.33 -2.37
N PHE A 43 5.74 -6.26 -1.30
CA PHE A 43 6.03 -5.44 -0.14
C PHE A 43 5.71 -6.11 1.20
N ALA A 44 6.42 -5.68 2.23
CA ALA A 44 6.17 -6.05 3.62
C ALA A 44 5.75 -4.84 4.47
N LEU A 45 4.83 -5.07 5.41
CA LEU A 45 4.44 -4.15 6.48
C LEU A 45 4.86 -4.76 7.82
N ASN A 46 5.92 -4.22 8.43
CA ASN A 46 6.43 -4.76 9.69
C ASN A 46 5.55 -4.33 10.86
N GLN A 47 5.34 -5.24 11.82
CA GLN A 47 4.54 -5.02 13.04
C GLN A 47 3.05 -4.70 12.82
N VAL A 48 2.60 -4.58 11.57
CA VAL A 48 1.19 -4.46 11.20
C VAL A 48 0.61 -5.85 11.04
N LYS A 49 -0.18 -6.30 12.03
CA LYS A 49 -0.76 -7.66 12.03
C LYS A 49 -2.04 -7.79 11.23
N LYS A 50 -2.78 -6.68 11.07
CA LYS A 50 -4.04 -6.60 10.34
C LYS A 50 -4.12 -5.23 9.67
N ALA A 51 -4.44 -5.21 8.38
CA ALA A 51 -4.72 -3.98 7.65
C ALA A 51 -5.69 -4.27 6.50
N HIS A 52 -6.49 -3.27 6.16
CA HIS A 52 -7.19 -3.22 4.90
C HIS A 52 -6.25 -2.61 3.85
N LEU A 53 -6.09 -3.29 2.72
CA LEU A 53 -5.27 -2.85 1.60
C LEU A 53 -6.20 -2.52 0.45
N ALA A 54 -5.99 -1.39 -0.20
CA ALA A 54 -6.76 -0.98 -1.38
C ALA A 54 -5.87 -0.37 -2.45
N ILE A 55 -6.20 -0.59 -3.72
CA ILE A 55 -5.55 0.05 -4.86
C ILE A 55 -6.57 0.91 -5.59
N TYR A 56 -6.24 2.18 -5.78
CA TYR A 56 -7.04 3.15 -6.52
C TYR A 56 -6.30 3.64 -7.77
N ASP A 57 -7.03 4.00 -8.83
CA ASP A 57 -6.48 4.80 -9.93
C ASP A 57 -6.28 6.28 -9.52
N GLN A 58 -5.80 7.08 -10.47
CA GLN A 58 -5.55 8.50 -10.30
C GLN A 58 -6.83 9.30 -10.01
N GLU A 59 -7.96 8.84 -10.53
CA GLU A 59 -9.29 9.43 -10.34
C GLU A 59 -9.95 9.02 -9.01
N GLY A 60 -9.35 8.08 -8.28
CA GLY A 60 -9.87 7.59 -7.00
C GLY A 60 -10.88 6.44 -7.15
N THR A 61 -10.97 5.81 -8.31
CA THR A 61 -11.74 4.58 -8.52
C THR A 61 -11.06 3.42 -7.83
N LEU A 62 -11.80 2.68 -7.00
CA LEU A 62 -11.30 1.46 -6.37
C LEU A 62 -11.15 0.34 -7.41
N ILE A 63 -9.94 -0.19 -7.55
CA ILE A 63 -9.61 -1.30 -8.46
C ILE A 63 -9.54 -2.63 -7.71
N TYR A 64 -8.95 -2.62 -6.51
CA TYR A 64 -8.74 -3.81 -5.71
C TYR A 64 -8.81 -3.48 -4.23
N SER A 65 -9.29 -4.43 -3.42
CA SER A 65 -9.21 -4.35 -1.97
C SER A 65 -9.14 -5.73 -1.33
N GLU A 66 -8.40 -5.84 -0.22
CA GLU A 66 -8.42 -7.03 0.63
C GLU A 66 -8.27 -6.66 2.11
N SER A 67 -8.68 -7.59 2.98
CA SER A 67 -8.23 -7.59 4.38
C SER A 67 -7.04 -8.52 4.52
N ALA A 68 -5.87 -7.97 4.85
CA ALA A 68 -4.64 -8.71 5.03
C ALA A 68 -4.33 -8.89 6.52
N SER A 69 -3.79 -10.07 6.86
CA SER A 69 -3.30 -10.35 8.21
C SER A 69 -2.06 -11.22 8.19
N GLY A 70 -1.23 -11.09 9.22
CA GLY A 70 -0.09 -11.97 9.46
C GLY A 70 0.35 -11.93 10.92
N LYS A 71 1.13 -12.94 11.33
CA LYS A 71 1.53 -13.12 12.74
C LYS A 71 2.45 -11.99 13.23
N ASP A 72 3.47 -11.66 12.43
CA ASP A 72 4.55 -10.73 12.78
C ASP A 72 4.61 -9.50 11.86
N GLY A 73 3.73 -9.45 10.86
CA GLY A 73 3.66 -8.44 9.82
C GLY A 73 2.87 -8.97 8.62
N ILE A 74 2.65 -8.13 7.62
CA ILE A 74 1.97 -8.50 6.38
C ILE A 74 2.99 -8.54 5.25
N LEU A 75 3.03 -9.63 4.48
CA LEU A 75 3.78 -9.74 3.23
C LEU A 75 2.78 -9.95 2.09
N ARG A 76 2.87 -9.14 1.04
CA ARG A 76 2.00 -9.21 -0.13
C ARG A 76 2.76 -9.01 -1.43
N THR A 77 2.28 -9.71 -2.46
CA THR A 77 2.69 -9.53 -3.85
C THR A 77 1.45 -9.23 -4.67
N PHE A 78 1.46 -8.11 -5.39
CA PHE A 78 0.42 -7.77 -6.36
C PHE A 78 0.95 -7.93 -7.77
N SER A 79 0.15 -8.60 -8.62
CA SER A 79 0.31 -8.52 -10.05
C SER A 79 -0.50 -7.34 -10.57
N LEU A 80 0.18 -6.48 -11.31
CA LEU A 80 -0.35 -5.30 -11.97
C LEU A 80 -0.32 -5.50 -13.49
N GLU A 81 -0.21 -6.74 -13.96
CA GLU A 81 -0.07 -7.07 -15.39
C GLU A 81 -1.19 -6.46 -16.25
N GLU A 82 -2.41 -6.53 -15.74
CA GLU A 82 -3.63 -6.02 -16.37
C GLU A 82 -3.82 -4.51 -16.20
N PHE A 83 -2.96 -3.83 -15.43
CA PHE A 83 -3.07 -2.41 -15.19
C PHE A 83 -2.43 -1.65 -16.36
N PRO A 84 -3.15 -0.69 -16.97
CA PRO A 84 -2.58 0.25 -17.92
C PRO A 84 -1.45 1.08 -17.29
N ALA A 85 -0.54 1.57 -18.12
CA ALA A 85 0.44 2.57 -17.70
C ALA A 85 -0.29 3.80 -17.12
N GLY A 86 0.23 4.32 -16.00
CA GLY A 86 -0.41 5.39 -15.25
C GLY A 86 0.01 5.43 -13.78
N THR A 87 -0.61 6.35 -13.05
CA THR A 87 -0.40 6.52 -11.60
C THR A 87 -1.55 5.91 -10.83
N TYR A 88 -1.21 5.15 -9.80
CA TYR A 88 -2.13 4.47 -8.90
C TYR A 88 -1.70 4.71 -7.45
N PHE A 89 -2.57 4.34 -6.52
CA PHE A 89 -2.31 4.52 -5.10
C PHE A 89 -2.62 3.25 -4.32
N LEU A 90 -1.62 2.72 -3.62
CA LEU A 90 -1.79 1.74 -2.56
C LEU A 90 -2.17 2.46 -1.27
N GLU A 91 -3.38 2.22 -0.79
CA GLU A 91 -3.85 2.65 0.51
C GLU A 91 -3.76 1.49 1.51
N ILE A 92 -3.16 1.77 2.66
CA ILE A 92 -3.03 0.85 3.79
C ILE A 92 -3.77 1.48 4.95
N GLU A 93 -4.76 0.78 5.49
CA GLU A 93 -5.55 1.23 6.62
C GLU A 93 -5.53 0.18 7.74
N ASP A 94 -5.05 0.56 8.92
CA ASP A 94 -5.16 -0.25 10.13
C ASP A 94 -6.15 0.38 11.12
N ASN A 95 -6.12 -0.03 12.38
CA ASN A 95 -7.00 0.53 13.41
C ASN A 95 -6.62 1.95 13.85
N VAL A 96 -5.42 2.42 13.51
CA VAL A 96 -4.84 3.69 13.97
C VAL A 96 -4.90 4.75 12.87
N LYS A 97 -4.58 4.37 11.63
CA LYS A 97 -4.39 5.33 10.55
C LYS A 97 -4.57 4.73 9.16
N LYS A 98 -4.56 5.64 8.20
CA LYS A 98 -4.61 5.40 6.76
C LYS A 98 -3.41 6.06 6.11
N VAL A 99 -2.66 5.32 5.31
CA VAL A 99 -1.46 5.82 4.61
C VAL A 99 -1.59 5.47 3.13
N ARG A 100 -1.20 6.40 2.25
CA ARG A 100 -1.18 6.18 0.79
C ARG A 100 0.24 6.24 0.26
N HIS A 101 0.56 5.30 -0.62
CA HIS A 101 1.79 5.23 -1.38
C HIS A 101 1.47 5.24 -2.87
N GLU A 102 2.28 5.96 -3.65
CA GLU A 102 2.14 6.00 -5.09
C GLU A 102 2.69 4.73 -5.74
N ILE A 103 1.99 4.23 -6.75
CA ILE A 103 2.44 3.20 -7.68
C ILE A 103 2.49 3.84 -9.07
N THR A 104 3.64 3.81 -9.71
CA THR A 104 3.81 4.28 -11.09
C THR A 104 4.01 3.08 -12.00
N ILE A 105 3.16 2.94 -13.01
CA ILE A 105 3.26 1.88 -14.01
C ILE A 105 3.62 2.51 -15.35
N THR A 106 4.68 2.00 -15.96
CA THR A 106 5.10 2.30 -17.34
C THR A 106 5.03 1.02 -18.16
N ASP A 107 5.35 1.09 -19.45
CA ASP A 107 5.33 -0.08 -20.33
C ASP A 107 6.34 -1.16 -19.86
N ASP A 108 7.48 -0.74 -19.30
CA ASP A 108 8.58 -1.64 -18.94
C ASP A 108 8.73 -1.87 -17.43
N THR A 109 8.28 -0.92 -16.61
CA THR A 109 8.55 -0.92 -15.17
C THR A 109 7.33 -0.51 -14.36
N THR A 110 7.17 -1.14 -13.21
CA THR A 110 6.35 -0.61 -12.12
C THR A 110 7.26 0.00 -11.08
N VAL A 111 6.79 0.94 -10.24
CA VAL A 111 7.52 1.45 -9.07
C VAL A 111 6.53 1.70 -7.95
N LEU A 112 6.72 1.09 -6.78
CA LEU A 112 5.99 1.42 -5.54
C LEU A 112 6.85 2.37 -4.69
N SER A 113 6.35 3.55 -4.38
CA SER A 113 7.04 4.53 -3.54
C SER A 113 7.13 4.05 -2.09
N LYS A 114 8.34 3.98 -1.54
CA LYS A 114 8.56 3.75 -0.11
C LYS A 114 8.07 4.90 0.75
N LYS A 115 8.11 6.13 0.24
CA LYS A 115 7.63 7.32 0.94
C LYS A 115 6.12 7.46 0.75
N ALA A 116 5.40 7.67 1.85
CA ALA A 116 3.99 7.97 1.80
C ALA A 116 3.73 9.34 1.14
N VAL A 117 2.68 9.42 0.33
CA VAL A 117 2.15 10.68 -0.22
C VAL A 117 1.13 11.31 0.72
N SER A 118 0.51 10.53 1.61
CA SER A 118 -0.36 11.01 2.67
C SER A 118 -0.42 10.03 3.84
N SER A 119 -0.57 10.56 5.07
CA SER A 119 -0.80 9.80 6.29
C SER A 119 -1.85 10.50 7.14
N VAL A 120 -2.93 9.81 7.47
CA VAL A 120 -4.09 10.35 8.20
C VAL A 120 -4.44 9.43 9.37
N TYR A 121 -4.34 9.97 10.58
CA TYR A 121 -4.73 9.26 11.80
C TYR A 121 -6.25 9.28 11.99
N LYS A 122 -6.80 8.17 12.47
CA LYS A 122 -8.22 8.07 12.81
C LYS A 122 -8.53 8.96 14.02
N ALA A 123 -9.72 9.57 14.01
CA ALA A 123 -10.18 10.46 15.07
C ALA A 123 -10.13 9.73 16.43
N GLY A 124 -9.64 10.43 17.47
CA GLY A 124 -9.48 9.87 18.82
C GLY A 124 -8.16 9.12 19.06
N ILE A 125 -7.33 8.90 18.03
CA ILE A 125 -5.98 8.34 18.19
C ILE A 125 -4.90 9.43 18.17
N ALA A 126 -5.16 10.56 17.51
CA ALA A 126 -4.28 11.73 17.46
C ALA A 126 -4.63 12.76 18.55
N ALA A 127 -4.15 12.53 19.78
CA ALA A 127 -3.99 13.57 20.80
C ALA A 127 -2.90 13.19 21.81
N LYS A 128 -1.67 12.98 21.33
CA LYS A 128 -0.48 13.09 22.19
C LYS A 128 0.58 13.89 21.43
N ASN A 129 0.85 15.09 21.95
CA ASN A 129 1.89 16.05 21.55
C ASN A 129 1.51 17.14 20.53
N THR A 130 0.54 17.98 20.89
CA THR A 130 0.70 19.43 20.63
C THR A 130 0.57 20.17 21.96
N GLY A 131 1.63 20.08 22.78
CA GLY A 131 1.89 21.08 23.81
C GLY A 131 2.25 22.40 23.15
N VAL A 132 1.28 23.05 22.52
CA VAL A 132 1.43 24.45 22.10
C VAL A 132 1.15 25.26 23.36
N ALA A 133 2.22 25.72 24.00
CA ALA A 133 2.12 26.74 25.02
C ALA A 133 1.52 28.01 24.37
N VAL A 134 0.27 28.30 24.68
CA VAL A 134 -0.30 29.62 24.46
C VAL A 134 0.42 30.55 25.45
N ARG A 135 1.12 31.54 24.90
CA ARG A 135 1.71 32.65 25.66
C ARG A 135 0.65 33.68 25.97
#